data_AF-A0A6M0C8Q2-F1
#
_entry.id   AF-A0A6M0C8Q2-F1
#
_cell.length_a   1.000
_cell.length_b   1.000
_cell.length_c   1.000
_cell.angle_alpha   90.00
_cell.angle_beta   90.00
_cell.angle_gamma   90.00
#
_symmetry.space_group_name_H-M   'P 1'
#
loop_
_entity.id
_entity.type
_entity.pdbx_description
1 polymer ?
#
loop_
_entity_poly.entity_id
_entity_poly.type
_entity_poly.pdbx_seq_one_letter_code
_entity_poly.pdbx_strand_id
1 'polypeptide(L)'
;MDSLKGRNLLSLADLSSDELKEILQLASKLKSGKINLKCNKVLGLLFSKASTRTRVSFTVAMYQLGGQVIDLNPNVTQVSRG
;
A
#
# COMPACT_ATOMS: atom_id res chain seq x y z
N MET A 1 -14.24 7.50 -3.46
CA MET A 1 -12.77 7.28 -3.34
C MET A 1 -11.88 8.51 -3.52
N ASP A 2 -12.31 9.60 -4.18
CA ASP A 2 -11.49 10.83 -4.24
C ASP A 2 -11.16 11.41 -2.86
N SER A 3 -12.01 11.15 -1.85
CA SER A 3 -11.79 11.56 -0.47
C SER A 3 -10.54 10.97 0.18
N LEU A 4 -10.00 9.85 -0.34
CA LEU A 4 -8.81 9.17 0.21
C LEU A 4 -7.50 9.61 -0.47
N LYS A 5 -7.59 10.33 -1.60
CA LYS A 5 -6.42 10.67 -2.41
C LYS A 5 -5.49 11.63 -1.64
N GLY A 6 -4.24 11.22 -1.45
CA GLY A 6 -3.21 12.02 -0.77
C GLY A 6 -3.27 11.98 0.76
N ARG A 7 -4.16 11.17 1.36
CA ARG A 7 -4.22 10.97 2.81
C ARG A 7 -3.29 9.85 3.28
N ASN A 8 -2.84 9.97 4.53
CA ASN A 8 -2.20 8.87 5.26
C ASN A 8 -3.28 7.97 5.88
N LEU A 9 -2.99 6.66 5.98
CA LEU A 9 -3.80 5.69 6.70
C LEU A 9 -2.95 5.10 7.83
N LEU A 10 -3.14 5.60 9.05
CA LEU A 10 -2.35 5.21 10.23
C LEU A 10 -3.16 4.28 11.15
N SER A 11 -4.47 4.44 11.16
CA SER A 11 -5.42 3.64 11.95
C SER A 11 -6.72 3.41 11.18
N LEU A 12 -7.44 2.34 11.51
CA LEU A 12 -8.80 2.12 11.00
C LEU A 12 -9.77 3.22 11.45
N ALA A 13 -9.48 3.91 12.55
CA ALA A 13 -10.26 5.05 13.02
C ALA A 13 -10.15 6.29 12.11
N ASP A 14 -9.18 6.31 11.19
CA ASP A 14 -9.02 7.41 10.22
C ASP A 14 -10.03 7.31 9.05
N LEU A 15 -10.79 6.22 8.99
CA LEU A 15 -11.76 5.92 7.94
C LEU A 15 -13.18 6.07 8.47
N SER A 16 -14.05 6.70 7.67
CA SER A 16 -15.48 6.57 7.90
C SER A 16 -15.98 5.17 7.54
N SER A 17 -17.15 4.79 8.07
CA SER A 17 -17.79 3.51 7.74
C SER A 17 -18.01 3.32 6.24
N ASP A 18 -18.31 4.40 5.51
CA ASP A 18 -18.54 4.32 4.07
C ASP A 18 -17.22 4.23 3.29
N GLU A 19 -16.17 4.93 3.72
CA GLU A 19 -14.83 4.79 3.15
C GLU A 19 -14.29 3.36 3.30
N LEU A 20 -14.51 2.74 4.47
CA LEU A 20 -14.14 1.35 4.71
C LEU A 20 -14.89 0.39 3.77
N LYS A 21 -16.21 0.58 3.60
CA LYS A 21 -17.02 -0.21 2.65
C LYS A 21 -16.50 -0.05 1.23
N GLU A 22 -16.18 1.17 0.80
CA GLU A 22 -15.62 1.43 -0.54
C GLU A 22 -14.30 0.68 -0.74
N ILE A 23 -13.39 0.71 0.24
CA ILE A 23 -12.11 -0.02 0.18
C ILE A 23 -12.35 -1.53 0.03
N LEU A 24 -13.25 -2.10 0.82
CA LEU A 24 -13.55 -3.54 0.76
C LEU A 24 -14.22 -3.94 -0.57
N GLN A 25 -15.12 -3.11 -1.10
CA GLN A 25 -15.71 -3.32 -2.41
C GLN A 25 -14.67 -3.25 -3.52
N LEU A 26 -13.74 -2.29 -3.46
CA LEU A 26 -12.64 -2.18 -4.42
C LEU A 26 -11.75 -3.42 -4.38
N ALA A 27 -11.37 -3.87 -3.18
CA ALA A 27 -10.58 -5.08 -3.00
C ALA A 27 -11.26 -6.33 -3.60
N SER A 28 -12.59 -6.46 -3.43
CA SER A 28 -13.38 -7.54 -4.04
C SER A 28 -13.41 -7.46 -5.58
N LYS A 29 -13.55 -6.26 -6.15
CA LYS A 29 -13.51 -6.04 -7.60
C LYS A 29 -12.13 -6.37 -8.19
N LEU A 30 -11.04 -5.97 -7.53
CA LEU A 30 -9.68 -6.34 -7.94
C LEU A 30 -9.45 -7.84 -7.86
N LYS A 31 -9.85 -8.48 -6.74
CA LYS A 31 -9.70 -9.92 -6.55
C LYS A 31 -10.47 -10.75 -7.59
N SER A 32 -11.64 -10.28 -8.00
CA SER A 32 -12.45 -10.94 -9.04
C SER A 32 -11.98 -10.66 -10.47
N GLY A 33 -10.96 -9.79 -10.66
CA GLY A 33 -10.49 -9.39 -11.98
C GLY A 33 -11.48 -8.51 -12.76
N LYS A 34 -12.58 -8.05 -12.12
CA LYS A 34 -13.61 -7.20 -12.76
C LYS A 34 -13.07 -5.82 -13.12
N ILE A 35 -12.01 -5.38 -12.45
CA ILE A 35 -11.35 -4.12 -12.73
C ILE A 35 -9.84 -4.35 -12.84
N ASN A 36 -9.21 -3.62 -13.75
CA ASN A 36 -7.77 -3.58 -13.89
C ASN A 36 -7.31 -2.14 -13.73
N LEU A 37 -6.58 -1.87 -12.66
CA LEU A 37 -6.06 -0.54 -12.35
C LEU A 37 -4.59 -0.46 -12.72
N LYS A 38 -4.14 0.71 -13.16
CA LYS A 38 -2.72 0.98 -13.43
C LYS A 38 -2.20 2.07 -12.50
N CYS A 39 -1.01 1.85 -11.96
CA CYS A 39 -0.32 2.74 -11.05
C CYS A 39 1.13 2.88 -11.52
N ASN A 40 1.47 3.99 -12.17
CA ASN A 40 2.85 4.25 -12.62
C ASN A 40 3.66 4.98 -11.53
N LYS A 41 3.54 4.55 -10.27
CA LYS A 41 4.20 5.18 -9.12
C LYS A 41 5.14 4.20 -8.44
N VAL A 42 6.06 4.74 -7.66
CA VAL A 42 7.03 4.00 -6.86
C VAL A 42 6.59 4.00 -5.40
N LEU A 43 6.53 2.84 -4.77
CA LEU A 43 6.27 2.67 -3.34
C LEU A 43 7.57 2.40 -2.59
N GLY A 44 7.91 3.26 -1.63
CA GLY A 44 8.98 2.98 -0.67
C GLY A 44 8.47 2.10 0.46
N LEU A 45 9.12 0.96 0.69
CA LEU A 45 8.84 0.08 1.84
C LEU A 45 9.91 0.31 2.90
N LEU A 46 9.51 0.83 4.05
CA LEU A 46 10.39 1.04 5.20
C LEU A 46 9.89 0.21 6.38
N PHE A 47 10.57 -0.90 6.67
CA PHE A 47 10.22 -1.79 7.78
C PHE A 47 11.34 -1.85 8.83
N SER A 48 11.07 -1.36 10.03
CA SER A 48 11.98 -1.45 11.18
C SER A 48 12.08 -2.86 11.78
N LYS A 49 11.07 -3.70 11.56
CA LYS A 49 11.01 -5.11 11.98
C LYS A 49 10.80 -6.01 10.78
N ALA A 50 11.33 -7.23 10.84
CA ALA A 50 11.10 -8.21 9.79
C ALA A 50 9.60 -8.50 9.64
N SER A 51 9.06 -8.36 8.42
CA SER A 51 7.68 -8.72 8.09
C SER A 51 7.57 -9.31 6.69
N THR A 52 7.44 -10.64 6.61
CA THR A 52 7.35 -11.37 5.34
C THR A 52 6.06 -11.08 4.60
N ARG A 53 4.90 -11.26 5.28
CA ARG A 53 3.59 -11.12 4.63
C ARG A 53 3.36 -9.71 4.11
N THR A 54 3.65 -8.70 4.93
CA THR A 54 3.43 -7.30 4.55
C THR A 54 4.36 -6.89 3.40
N ARG A 55 5.66 -7.18 3.49
CA ARG A 55 6.60 -6.84 2.41
C ARG A 55 6.19 -7.48 1.09
N VAL A 56 5.90 -8.78 1.10
CA VAL A 56 5.53 -9.52 -0.12
C VAL A 56 4.19 -9.01 -0.67
N SER A 57 3.17 -8.81 0.17
CA SER A 57 1.85 -8.40 -0.32
C SER A 57 1.85 -7.01 -0.95
N PHE A 58 2.54 -6.03 -0.34
CA PHE A 58 2.65 -4.69 -0.93
C PHE A 58 3.48 -4.69 -2.22
N THR A 59 4.54 -5.50 -2.28
CA THR A 59 5.36 -5.64 -3.49
C THR A 59 4.55 -6.22 -4.65
N VAL A 60 3.87 -7.34 -4.41
CA VAL A 60 3.02 -7.99 -5.42
C VAL A 60 1.89 -7.07 -5.86
N ALA A 61 1.23 -6.37 -4.94
CA ALA A 61 0.16 -5.44 -5.27
C ALA A 61 0.66 -4.31 -6.20
N MET A 62 1.81 -3.69 -5.90
CA MET A 62 2.37 -2.65 -6.75
C MET A 62 2.76 -3.16 -8.13
N TYR A 63 3.38 -4.34 -8.22
CA TYR A 63 3.73 -4.95 -9.51
C TYR A 63 2.51 -5.33 -10.34
N GLN A 64 1.46 -5.88 -9.73
CA GLN A 64 0.20 -6.17 -10.41
C GLN A 64 -0.47 -4.91 -10.96
N LEU A 65 -0.31 -3.77 -10.27
CA LEU A 65 -0.78 -2.47 -10.74
C LEU A 65 0.16 -1.83 -11.77
N GLY A 66 1.29 -2.45 -12.14
CA GLY A 66 2.29 -1.87 -13.06
C GLY A 66 3.20 -0.80 -12.43
N GLY A 67 3.22 -0.71 -11.10
CA GLY A 67 4.09 0.19 -10.36
C GLY A 67 5.41 -0.47 -9.95
N GLN A 68 6.21 0.26 -9.19
CA GLN A 68 7.53 -0.19 -8.74
C GLN A 68 7.66 -0.09 -7.23
N VAL A 69 8.62 -0.81 -6.67
CA VAL A 69 8.89 -0.84 -5.23
C VAL A 69 10.38 -0.62 -4.96
N ILE A 70 10.67 0.16 -3.92
CA ILE A 70 12.02 0.33 -3.36
C ILE A 70 11.96 -0.16 -1.91
N ASP A 71 12.70 -1.22 -1.59
CA ASP A 71 12.83 -1.71 -0.20
C ASP A 71 13.95 -0.93 0.50
N LEU A 72 13.55 -0.08 1.45
CA LEU A 72 14.43 0.75 2.26
C LEU A 72 14.77 -0.03 3.54
N ASN A 73 15.89 -0.74 3.51
CA ASN A 73 16.38 -1.43 4.69
C ASN A 73 16.97 -0.40 5.68
N PRO A 74 16.35 -0.21 6.86
CA PRO A 74 16.76 0.83 7.80
C PRO A 74 18.20 0.66 8.29
N ASN A 75 18.72 -0.58 8.32
CA ASN A 75 20.08 -0.88 8.77
C ASN A 75 21.18 -0.42 7.81
N VAL A 76 20.83 -0.11 6.55
CA VAL A 76 21.78 0.39 5.54
C VAL A 76 21.46 1.82 5.09
N THR A 77 20.30 2.35 5.48
CA THR A 77 19.92 3.73 5.19
C THR A 77 20.35 4.68 6.30
N GLN A 78 20.42 5.98 6.00
CA GLN A 78 20.74 7.02 7.00
C GLN A 78 19.60 7.29 7.99
N VAL A 79 18.48 6.55 7.90
CA VAL A 79 17.31 6.70 8.80
C VAL A 79 17.68 6.46 10.27
N SER A 80 18.75 5.70 10.56
CA SER A 80 19.17 5.38 11.93
C SER A 80 20.27 6.29 12.51
N ARG A 81 20.68 7.36 11.82
CA ARG A 81 21.83 8.21 12.21
C ARG A 81 21.44 9.55 12.85
N GLY A 82 20.18 9.73 13.23
CA GLY A 82 19.67 10.92 13.93
C GLY A 82 18.56 10.55 14.88
#